data_AF-A0A0A9EEL5-F1
#
_entry.id   AF-A0A0A9EEL5-F1
#
_cell.length_a   1.000
_cell.length_b   1.000
_cell.length_c   1.000
_cell.angle_alpha   90.00
_cell.angle_beta   90.00
_cell.angle_gamma   90.00
#
_symmetry.space_group_name_H-M   'P 1'
#
loop_
_entity.id
_entity.type
_entity.pdbx_description
1 polymer ?
#
loop_
_entity_poly.entity_id
_entity_poly.type
_entity_poly.pdbx_seq_one_letter_code
_entity_poly.pdbx_strand_id
1 'polypeptide(L)'
;MATTTSLCLHIVLLAVAAAAASDQGKIGICHGRVGSNLPPPSAAAALLRQNGVTKARLFLPDTAVLPVFAAAGIDLMVGVPNENLTSLSASGPDGAAQ
;
A
#
# COMPACT_ATOMS: atom_id res chain seq x y z
N MET A 1 43.27 -6.39 20.86
CA MET A 1 42.86 -5.27 19.99
C MET A 1 42.44 -5.74 18.60
N ALA A 2 43.24 -6.56 17.88
CA ALA A 2 42.91 -7.00 16.51
C ALA A 2 41.69 -7.94 16.37
N THR A 3 41.40 -8.77 17.37
CA THR A 3 40.24 -9.68 17.38
C THR A 3 38.91 -8.95 17.62
N THR A 4 38.93 -7.91 18.45
CA THR A 4 37.76 -7.07 18.74
C THR A 4 37.35 -6.25 17.51
N THR A 5 38.32 -5.69 16.77
CA THR A 5 38.05 -4.96 15.53
C THR A 5 37.53 -5.88 14.42
N SER A 6 38.05 -7.12 14.34
CA SER A 6 37.53 -8.13 13.42
C SER A 6 36.08 -8.51 13.75
N LEU A 7 35.75 -8.71 15.02
CA LEU A 7 34.38 -9.01 15.44
C LEU A 7 33.41 -7.86 15.13
N CYS A 8 33.81 -6.61 15.39
CA CYS A 8 33.01 -5.43 15.04
C CYS A 8 32.75 -5.36 13.53
N LEU A 9 33.75 -5.65 12.69
CA LEU A 9 33.58 -5.64 11.24
C LEU A 9 32.57 -6.70 10.76
N HIS A 10 32.60 -7.90 11.34
CA HIS A 10 31.64 -8.96 11.01
C HIS A 10 30.21 -8.60 11.47
N ILE A 11 30.05 -7.97 12.63
CA ILE A 11 28.74 -7.50 13.12
C ILE A 11 28.19 -6.42 12.18
N VAL A 12 29.03 -5.47 11.77
CA VAL A 12 28.64 -4.40 10.83
C VAL A 12 28.26 -4.99 9.47
N LEU A 13 29.04 -5.93 8.95
CA LEU A 13 28.77 -6.58 7.67
C LEU A 13 27.45 -7.37 7.71
N LEU A 14 27.19 -8.09 8.80
CA LEU A 14 25.94 -8.84 8.99
C LEU A 14 24.73 -7.89 9.08
N ALA A 15 24.86 -6.76 9.78
CA ALA A 15 23.80 -5.76 9.89
C ALA A 15 23.47 -5.12 8.53
N VAL A 16 24.48 -4.80 7.72
CA VAL A 16 24.30 -4.25 6.37
C VAL A 16 23.63 -5.26 5.44
N ALA A 17 24.05 -6.53 5.48
CA ALA A 17 23.44 -7.59 4.68
C ALA A 17 21.97 -7.84 5.05
N ALA A 18 21.64 -7.81 6.35
CA ALA A 18 20.27 -7.95 6.83
C ALA A 18 19.39 -6.77 6.38
N ALA A 19 19.90 -5.54 6.40
CA ALA A 19 19.18 -4.37 5.93
C ALA A 19 18.89 -4.41 4.41
N ALA A 20 19.84 -4.91 3.61
CA ALA A 20 19.71 -5.01 2.16
C ALA A 20 18.69 -6.07 1.71
N ALA A 21 18.41 -7.09 2.51
CA ALA A 21 17.44 -8.15 2.20
C ALA A 21 15.96 -7.74 2.37
N SER A 22 15.70 -6.49 2.81
CA SER A 22 14.37 -6.04 3.22
C SER A 22 13.43 -5.65 2.06
N ASP A 23 13.94 -5.53 0.83
CA ASP A 23 13.09 -5.13 -0.32
C ASP A 23 12.48 -6.36 -1.00
N GLN A 24 11.61 -7.05 -0.26
CA GLN A 24 10.69 -8.01 -0.86
C GLN A 24 9.71 -7.21 -1.70
N GLY A 25 9.73 -7.42 -3.03
CA GLY A 25 8.89 -6.71 -3.98
C GLY A 25 7.46 -6.53 -3.45
N LYS A 26 7.02 -5.27 -3.36
CA LYS A 26 5.77 -4.93 -2.68
C LYS A 26 4.57 -5.38 -3.53
N ILE A 27 3.98 -6.53 -3.18
CA ILE A 27 2.75 -7.05 -3.78
C ILE A 27 1.58 -6.14 -3.36
N GLY A 28 0.73 -5.82 -4.33
CA GLY A 28 -0.53 -5.10 -4.13
C GLY A 28 -1.74 -5.99 -4.40
N ILE A 29 -2.89 -5.59 -3.87
CA ILE A 29 -4.17 -6.31 -4.05
C ILE A 29 -5.26 -5.44 -4.67
N CYS A 30 -6.26 -6.08 -5.26
CA CYS A 30 -7.49 -5.42 -5.68
C CYS A 30 -8.54 -5.52 -4.57
N HIS A 31 -8.99 -4.39 -4.01
CA HIS A 31 -10.00 -4.35 -2.97
C HIS A 31 -11.39 -4.14 -3.59
N GLY A 32 -12.01 -5.25 -4.00
CA GLY A 32 -13.39 -5.24 -4.50
C GLY A 32 -14.40 -5.08 -3.37
N ARG A 33 -15.43 -4.27 -3.60
CA ARG A 33 -16.49 -3.96 -2.62
C ARG A 33 -17.87 -4.53 -2.96
N VAL A 34 -17.98 -5.28 -4.05
CA VAL A 34 -19.23 -5.94 -4.46
C VAL A 34 -19.30 -7.31 -3.78
N GLY A 35 -19.87 -7.36 -2.59
CA GLY A 35 -20.05 -8.59 -1.81
C GLY A 35 -20.93 -8.35 -0.58
N SER A 36 -21.65 -9.39 -0.14
CA SER A 36 -22.64 -9.30 0.95
C SER A 36 -22.07 -9.59 2.34
N ASN A 37 -20.86 -10.16 2.44
CA ASN A 37 -20.22 -10.56 3.69
C ASN A 37 -18.76 -10.10 3.75
N LEU A 38 -18.52 -8.87 3.32
CA LEU A 38 -17.18 -8.28 3.36
C LEU A 38 -16.88 -7.77 4.78
N PRO A 39 -15.63 -7.92 5.25
CA PRO A 39 -15.23 -7.35 6.53
C PRO A 39 -15.33 -5.82 6.50
N PRO A 40 -15.53 -5.17 7.66
CA PRO A 40 -15.51 -3.71 7.74
C PRO A 40 -14.11 -3.17 7.33
N PRO A 41 -14.02 -1.93 6.83
CA PRO A 41 -12.77 -1.37 6.29
C PRO A 41 -11.58 -1.44 7.25
N SER A 42 -11.80 -1.25 8.55
CA SER A 42 -10.75 -1.35 9.59
C SER A 42 -10.20 -2.76 9.74
N ALA A 43 -11.07 -3.78 9.74
CA ALA A 43 -10.67 -5.17 9.79
C ALA A 43 -9.94 -5.59 8.50
N ALA A 44 -10.41 -5.13 7.33
CA ALA A 44 -9.73 -5.34 6.07
C ALA A 44 -8.31 -4.73 6.07
N ALA A 45 -8.17 -3.48 6.49
CA ALA A 45 -6.87 -2.80 6.58
C ALA A 45 -5.91 -3.52 7.56
N ALA A 46 -6.42 -3.97 8.70
CA ALA A 46 -5.64 -4.76 9.66
C ALA A 46 -5.16 -6.08 9.05
N LEU A 47 -6.03 -6.79 8.33
CA LEU A 47 -5.68 -8.03 7.63
C LEU A 47 -4.59 -7.81 6.58
N LEU A 48 -4.71 -6.75 5.77
CA LEU A 48 -3.70 -6.40 4.77
C LEU A 48 -2.35 -6.11 5.43
N ARG A 49 -2.36 -5.33 6.51
CA ARG A 49 -1.17 -5.01 7.30
C ARG A 49 -0.48 -6.24 7.88
N GLN A 50 -1.25 -7.15 8.47
CA GLN A 50 -0.75 -8.41 9.05
C GLN A 50 -0.08 -9.32 8.00
N ASN A 51 -0.52 -9.22 6.75
CA ASN A 51 0.04 -9.98 5.63
C ASN A 51 1.10 -9.21 4.83
N GLY A 52 1.60 -8.08 5.35
CA GLY A 52 2.64 -7.29 4.69
C GLY A 52 2.20 -6.58 3.40
N VAL A 53 0.91 -6.53 3.11
CA VAL A 53 0.38 -5.82 1.94
C VAL A 53 0.46 -4.33 2.19
N THR A 54 1.08 -3.62 1.24
CA THR A 54 1.33 -2.17 1.34
C THR A 54 0.76 -1.38 0.18
N LYS A 55 0.15 -2.05 -0.81
CA LYS A 55 -0.51 -1.40 -1.94
C LYS A 55 -1.91 -1.98 -2.15
N ALA A 56 -2.89 -1.14 -2.45
CA ALA A 56 -4.22 -1.59 -2.82
C ALA A 56 -4.82 -0.75 -3.96
N ARG A 57 -5.55 -1.41 -4.85
CA ARG A 57 -6.39 -0.76 -5.86
C ARG A 57 -7.84 -0.72 -5.39
N LEU A 58 -8.43 0.47 -5.36
CA LEU A 58 -9.86 0.72 -5.21
C LEU A 58 -10.45 0.98 -6.60
N PHE A 59 -11.61 0.40 -6.90
CA PHE A 59 -12.28 0.60 -8.20
C PHE A 59 -13.17 1.84 -8.23
N LEU A 60 -13.57 2.32 -7.06
CA LEU A 60 -14.43 3.47 -6.84
C LEU A 60 -13.89 4.27 -5.65
N PRO A 61 -14.02 5.60 -5.63
CA PRO A 61 -13.70 6.40 -4.46
C PRO A 61 -14.71 6.11 -3.34
N ASP A 62 -14.26 5.46 -2.27
CA ASP A 62 -15.09 5.12 -1.13
C ASP A 62 -14.61 5.83 0.14
N THR A 63 -15.43 6.75 0.63
CA THR A 63 -15.16 7.56 1.83
C THR A 63 -15.01 6.73 3.10
N ALA A 64 -15.52 5.49 3.15
CA ALA A 64 -15.34 4.60 4.29
C ALA A 64 -13.99 3.88 4.28
N VAL A 65 -13.38 3.67 3.11
CA VAL A 65 -12.15 2.88 2.94
C VAL A 65 -10.91 3.76 2.86
N LEU A 66 -10.98 4.85 2.08
CA LEU A 66 -9.86 5.77 1.85
C LEU A 66 -9.15 6.22 3.14
N PRO A 67 -9.83 6.81 4.14
CA PRO A 67 -9.15 7.30 5.34
C PRO A 67 -8.54 6.17 6.17
N VAL A 68 -9.18 5.01 6.21
CA VAL A 68 -8.73 3.86 7.00
C VAL A 68 -7.50 3.22 6.40
N PHE A 69 -7.49 3.03 5.07
CA PHE A 69 -6.35 2.45 4.38
C PHE A 69 -5.16 3.41 4.35
N ALA A 70 -5.41 4.72 4.19
CA ALA A 70 -4.38 5.74 4.31
C ALA A 70 -3.75 5.75 5.72
N ALA A 71 -4.58 5.70 6.77
CA ALA A 71 -4.10 5.61 8.16
C ALA A 71 -3.31 4.31 8.42
N ALA A 72 -3.60 3.22 7.69
CA ALA A 72 -2.86 1.97 7.75
C ALA A 72 -1.53 1.99 6.95
N GLY A 73 -1.17 3.11 6.32
CA GLY A 73 0.04 3.23 5.50
C GLY A 73 0.01 2.31 4.28
N ILE A 74 -1.18 2.13 3.69
CA ILE A 74 -1.38 1.42 2.43
C ILE A 74 -1.40 2.46 1.32
N ASP A 75 -0.55 2.28 0.31
CA ASP A 75 -0.52 3.10 -0.90
C ASP A 75 -1.69 2.73 -1.81
N LEU A 76 -2.42 3.74 -2.30
CA LEU A 76 -3.72 3.56 -2.93
C LEU A 76 -3.74 4.01 -4.38
N MET A 77 -4.14 3.09 -5.26
CA MET A 77 -4.61 3.42 -6.60
C MET A 77 -6.14 3.53 -6.56
N VAL A 78 -6.69 4.70 -6.85
CA VAL A 78 -8.15 4.93 -6.84
C VAL A 78 -8.64 5.05 -8.28
N GLY A 79 -9.58 4.17 -8.66
CA GLY A 79 -10.24 4.21 -9.96
C GLY A 79 -11.36 5.23 -10.00
N VAL A 80 -11.49 5.91 -11.15
CA VAL A 80 -12.68 6.69 -11.48
C VAL A 80 -13.76 5.74 -12.02
N PRO A 81 -15.02 5.82 -11.54
CA PRO A 81 -16.11 5.02 -12.07
C PRO A 81 -16.32 5.28 -13.57
N ASN A 82 -16.64 4.24 -14.33
CA ASN A 82 -16.78 4.35 -15.80
C ASN A 82 -17.86 5.34 -16.22
N GLU A 83 -18.95 5.40 -15.46
CA GLU A 83 -20.06 6.34 -15.61
C GLU A 83 -19.63 7.81 -15.51
N ASN A 84 -18.52 8.10 -14.82
CA ASN A 84 -18.02 9.46 -14.62
C ASN A 84 -16.98 9.88 -15.66
N LEU A 85 -16.53 8.98 -16.56
CA LEU A 85 -15.47 9.27 -17.53
C LEU A 85 -15.85 10.36 -18.53
N THR A 86 -17.12 10.44 -18.94
CA THR A 86 -17.59 11.51 -19.85
C THR A 86 -17.52 12.88 -19.18
N SER A 87 -17.92 12.95 -17.91
CA SER A 87 -17.86 14.19 -17.11
C SER A 87 -16.41 14.63 -16.89
N LEU A 88 -15.54 13.66 -16.60
CA LEU A 88 -14.10 13.86 -16.42
C LEU A 88 -13.43 14.39 -17.70
N SER A 89 -13.81 13.84 -18.86
CA SER A 89 -13.32 14.30 -20.17
C SER A 89 -13.77 15.73 -20.47
N ALA A 90 -15.01 16.08 -20.11
CA ALA A 90 -15.56 17.40 -20.32
C ALA A 90 -14.94 18.49 -19.42
N SER A 91 -14.29 18.11 -18.30
CA SER A 91 -13.69 19.05 -17.35
C SER A 91 -12.31 19.59 -17.78
N GLY A 92 -11.78 19.13 -18.92
CA GLY A 92 -10.50 19.60 -19.45
C GLY A 92 -9.28 19.02 -18.72
N PRO A 93 -8.07 19.58 -18.93
CA PRO A 93 -6.82 19.05 -18.38
C PRO A 93 -6.80 18.93 -16.86
N ASP A 94 -7.59 19.76 -16.17
CA ASP A 94 -7.65 19.82 -14.71
C ASP A 94 -8.51 18.69 -14.10
N GLY A 95 -9.38 18.06 -14.89
CA GLY A 95 -10.27 17.01 -14.42
C GLY A 95 -9.51 15.80 -13.85
N ALA A 96 -8.39 15.42 -14.46
CA ALA A 96 -7.58 14.28 -14.02
C ALA A 96 -6.76 14.51 -12.74
N ALA A 97 -6.74 15.74 -12.21
CA ALA A 97 -5.98 16.12 -11.03
C ALA A 97 -6.83 16.18 -9.73
N GLN A 98 -8.16 16.01 -9.83
CA GLN A 98 -9.10 15.95 -8.70
C GLN A 98 -9.27 14.52 -8.17
#